data_AF-A0A1H7EFD8-F1
#
_entry.id   AF-A0A1H7EFD8-F1
#
_cell.length_a   1.000
_cell.length_b   1.000
_cell.length_c   1.000
_cell.angle_alpha   90.00
_cell.angle_beta   90.00
_cell.angle_gamma   90.00
#
_symmetry.space_group_name_H-M   'P 1'
#
loop_
_entity.id
_entity.type
_entity.pdbx_description
1 polymer ?
#
loop_
_entity_poly.entity_id
_entity_poly.type
_entity_poly.pdbx_seq_one_letter_code
_entity_poly.pdbx_strand_id
1 'polypeptide(L)'
;MMAYLSERENVVEQVDSLCLRLFDTWCEARSMTLLAYLLHCWPLTDSAPGALRRLGETMRDLRRHHADQLDADGFHALCEMADLIDELVERPARTVRLMAVGDVPE
;
A
#
# COMPACT_ATOMS: atom_id res chain seq x y z
N MET A 1 22.06 4.79 -10.90
CA MET A 1 20.74 5.38 -10.56
C MET A 1 19.57 4.39 -10.75
N MET A 2 19.79 3.06 -10.66
CA MET A 2 18.74 2.04 -10.88
C MET A 2 18.23 1.39 -9.57
N ALA A 3 19.00 1.45 -8.47
CA ALA A 3 18.65 0.80 -7.21
C ALA A 3 17.36 1.37 -6.58
N TYR A 4 17.17 2.70 -6.65
CA TYR A 4 16.03 3.38 -6.02
C TYR A 4 14.67 3.08 -6.65
N LEU A 5 14.61 2.74 -7.95
CA LEU A 5 13.37 2.29 -8.58
C LEU A 5 13.04 0.86 -8.14
N SER A 6 14.04 -0.03 -8.14
CA SER A 6 13.90 -1.39 -7.61
C SER A 6 13.51 -1.42 -6.13
N GLU A 7 14.07 -0.55 -5.28
CA GLU A 7 13.70 -0.49 -3.86
C GLU A 7 12.22 -0.11 -3.67
N ARG A 8 11.73 0.85 -4.46
CA ARG A 8 10.31 1.23 -4.41
C ARG A 8 9.39 0.15 -4.96
N GLU A 9 9.73 -0.45 -6.09
CA GLU A 9 8.97 -1.59 -6.62
C GLU A 9 8.94 -2.74 -5.61
N ASN A 10 10.07 -3.06 -4.98
CA ASN A 10 10.15 -4.13 -3.99
C ASN A 10 9.26 -3.86 -2.77
N VAL A 11 9.21 -2.63 -2.25
CA VAL A 11 8.30 -2.30 -1.13
C VAL A 11 6.84 -2.29 -1.59
N VAL A 12 6.54 -1.83 -2.81
CA VAL A 12 5.18 -1.92 -3.37
C VAL A 12 4.75 -3.38 -3.53
N GLU A 13 5.61 -4.27 -4.01
CA GLU A 13 5.36 -5.71 -4.09
C GLU A 13 5.18 -6.33 -2.70
N GLN A 14 5.93 -5.87 -1.68
CA GLN A 14 5.74 -6.31 -0.30
C GLN A 14 4.37 -5.86 0.24
N VAL A 15 3.97 -4.62 -0.01
CA VAL A 15 2.65 -4.10 0.36
C VAL A 15 1.55 -4.88 -0.35
N ASP A 16 1.71 -5.19 -1.64
CA ASP A 16 0.77 -5.99 -2.42
C ASP A 16 0.64 -7.42 -1.88
N SER A 17 1.78 -8.05 -1.57
CA SER A 17 1.83 -9.37 -0.94
C SER A 17 1.15 -9.40 0.44
N LEU A 18 1.30 -8.32 1.23
CA LEU A 18 0.60 -8.15 2.50
C LEU A 18 -0.91 -7.96 2.30
N CYS A 19 -1.31 -7.17 1.30
CA CYS A 19 -2.73 -6.99 0.95
C CYS A 19 -3.38 -8.31 0.53
N LEU A 20 -2.69 -9.12 -0.29
CA LEU A 20 -3.14 -10.44 -0.72
C LEU A 20 -3.30 -11.41 0.47
N ARG A 21 -2.34 -11.42 1.40
CA ARG A 21 -2.43 -12.26 2.60
C ARG A 21 -3.59 -11.85 3.49
N LEU A 22 -3.74 -10.54 3.75
CA LEU A 22 -4.86 -10.01 4.51
C LEU A 22 -6.21 -10.33 3.84
N PHE A 23 -6.28 -10.22 2.51
CA PHE A 23 -7.46 -10.59 1.75
C PHE A 23 -7.85 -12.06 1.97
N ASP A 24 -6.88 -12.98 1.89
CA ASP A 24 -7.11 -14.40 2.10
C ASP A 24 -7.65 -14.67 3.51
N THR A 25 -6.97 -14.14 4.54
CA THR A 25 -7.38 -14.25 5.94
C THR A 25 -8.78 -13.66 6.19
N TRP A 26 -9.09 -12.50 5.62
CA TRP A 26 -10.41 -11.87 5.78
C TRP A 26 -11.51 -12.59 5.00
N CYS A 27 -11.16 -13.24 3.89
CA CYS A 27 -12.05 -14.11 3.14
C CYS A 27 -12.43 -15.35 3.97
N GLU A 28 -11.44 -15.98 4.62
CA GLU A 28 -11.67 -17.09 5.55
C GLU A 28 -12.51 -16.65 6.76
N ALA A 29 -12.21 -15.48 7.34
CA ALA A 29 -12.96 -14.88 8.43
C ALA A 29 -14.36 -14.35 8.02
N ARG A 30 -14.75 -14.47 6.74
CA ARG A 30 -16.01 -13.95 6.18
C ARG A 30 -16.26 -12.46 6.48
N SER A 31 -15.18 -11.69 6.63
CA SER A 31 -15.25 -10.28 6.98
C SER A 31 -15.44 -9.43 5.73
N MET A 32 -16.66 -9.45 5.18
CA MET A 32 -17.04 -8.71 3.96
C MET A 32 -16.76 -7.22 4.07
N THR A 33 -16.90 -6.63 5.27
CA THR A 33 -16.60 -5.22 5.51
C THR A 33 -15.13 -4.91 5.26
N LEU A 34 -14.21 -5.68 5.85
CA LEU A 34 -12.76 -5.50 5.69
C LEU A 34 -12.34 -5.68 4.22
N LEU A 35 -12.90 -6.69 3.55
CA LEU A 35 -12.67 -6.94 2.12
C LEU A 35 -13.16 -5.79 1.25
N ALA A 36 -14.33 -5.22 1.54
CA ALA A 36 -14.87 -4.08 0.79
C ALA A 36 -13.99 -2.84 0.95
N TYR A 37 -13.47 -2.57 2.15
CA TYR A 37 -12.52 -1.48 2.38
C TYR A 37 -11.19 -1.72 1.66
N LEU A 38 -10.68 -2.96 1.67
CA LEU A 38 -9.46 -3.32 0.93
C LEU A 38 -9.64 -3.07 -0.57
N LEU A 39 -10.71 -3.64 -1.15
CA LEU A 39 -11.04 -3.53 -2.58
C LEU A 39 -11.37 -2.09 -3.03
N HIS A 40 -11.66 -1.19 -2.09
CA HIS A 40 -11.88 0.22 -2.42
C HIS A 40 -10.55 0.97 -2.63
N CYS A 41 -9.50 0.58 -1.92
CA CYS A 41 -8.17 1.23 -1.98
C CYS A 41 -7.14 0.41 -2.77
N TRP A 42 -7.45 -0.84 -3.06
CA TRP A 42 -6.64 -1.80 -3.81
C TRP A 42 -7.50 -2.35 -4.98
N PRO A 43 -6.96 -2.58 -6.19
CA PRO A 43 -5.55 -2.57 -6.57
C PRO A 43 -4.96 -1.17 -6.80
N LEU A 44 -3.71 -0.99 -6.37
CA LEU A 44 -2.91 0.22 -6.60
C LEU A 44 -2.62 0.35 -8.10
N THR A 45 -3.56 0.91 -8.86
CA THR A 45 -3.41 1.13 -10.31
C THR A 45 -2.34 2.20 -10.60
N ASP A 46 -2.06 3.03 -9.61
CA ASP A 46 -1.05 4.08 -9.64
C ASP A 46 -0.24 3.99 -8.33
N SER A 47 1.02 3.53 -8.40
CA SER A 47 1.94 3.45 -7.25
C SER A 47 2.39 4.83 -6.75
N ALA A 48 1.57 5.87 -6.96
CA ALA A 48 1.84 7.18 -6.45
C ALA A 48 1.85 7.18 -4.92
N PRO A 49 2.71 8.01 -4.31
CA PRO A 49 2.77 8.16 -2.86
C PRO A 49 1.43 8.60 -2.26
N GLY A 50 0.56 9.26 -3.05
CA GLY A 50 -0.79 9.62 -2.61
C GLY A 50 -1.73 8.43 -2.46
N ALA A 51 -1.64 7.43 -3.35
CA ALA A 51 -2.42 6.20 -3.27
C ALA A 51 -1.96 5.33 -2.10
N LEU A 52 -0.64 5.20 -1.94
CA LEU A 52 -0.04 4.51 -0.79
C LEU A 52 -0.41 5.17 0.53
N ARG A 53 -0.33 6.50 0.63
CA ARG A 53 -0.73 7.21 1.85
C ARG A 53 -2.20 6.96 2.19
N ARG A 54 -3.09 7.03 1.20
CA ARG A 54 -4.51 6.70 1.39
C ARG A 54 -4.70 5.27 1.87
N LEU A 55 -3.97 4.31 1.29
CA LEU A 55 -4.01 2.92 1.72
C LEU A 55 -3.58 2.78 3.19
N GLY A 56 -2.47 3.40 3.60
CA GLY A 56 -2.01 3.40 4.99
C GLY A 56 -2.98 4.07 5.96
N GLU A 57 -3.60 5.19 5.55
CA GLU A 57 -4.66 5.87 6.31
C GLU A 57 -5.89 4.95 6.48
N THR A 58 -6.35 4.30 5.41
CA THR A 58 -7.45 3.33 5.45
C THR A 58 -7.12 2.12 6.35
N MET A 59 -5.90 1.60 6.31
CA MET A 59 -5.48 0.50 7.19
C MET A 59 -5.47 0.91 8.66
N ARG A 60 -5.02 2.14 8.99
CA ARG A 60 -5.12 2.68 10.35
C ARG A 60 -6.56 2.87 10.80
N ASP A 61 -7.45 3.28 9.89
CA ASP A 61 -8.89 3.46 10.19
C ASP A 61 -9.57 2.09 10.42
N LEU A 62 -9.33 1.11 9.55
CA LEU A 62 -9.76 -0.28 9.72
C LEU A 62 -9.30 -0.85 11.06
N ARG A 63 -8.03 -0.63 11.42
CA ARG A 63 -7.48 -1.05 12.70
C ARG A 63 -8.17 -0.39 13.89
N ARG A 64 -8.65 0.85 13.77
CA ARG A 64 -9.33 1.57 14.87
C ARG A 64 -10.80 1.21 14.98
N HIS A 65 -11.49 1.06 13.85
CA HIS A 65 -12.94 0.89 13.80
C HIS A 65 -13.36 -0.58 13.73
N HIS A 66 -12.49 -1.45 13.21
CA HIS A 66 -12.77 -2.87 12.99
C HIS A 66 -11.74 -3.79 13.66
N ALA A 67 -11.04 -3.30 14.70
CA ALA A 67 -10.11 -4.11 15.50
C ALA A 67 -10.73 -5.42 16.02
N ASP A 68 -12.01 -5.37 16.37
CA ASP A 68 -12.78 -6.50 16.89
C ASP A 68 -13.00 -7.62 15.85
N GLN A 69 -12.93 -7.28 14.56
CA GLN A 69 -13.05 -8.23 13.46
C GLN A 69 -11.70 -8.73 12.96
N LEU A 70 -10.60 -8.21 13.51
CA LEU A 70 -9.24 -8.55 13.13
C LEU A 70 -8.66 -9.54 14.14
N ASP A 71 -8.18 -10.68 13.64
CA ASP A 71 -7.34 -11.57 14.44
C ASP A 71 -5.98 -10.91 14.74
N ALA A 72 -5.26 -11.42 15.74
CA ALA A 72 -3.95 -10.92 16.13
C ALA A 72 -2.95 -10.88 14.96
N ASP A 73 -3.01 -11.89 14.07
CA ASP A 73 -2.17 -11.94 12.86
C ASP A 73 -2.56 -10.84 11.85
N GLY A 74 -3.85 -10.67 11.58
CA GLY A 74 -4.36 -9.63 10.68
C GLY A 74 -4.05 -8.22 11.21
N PHE A 75 -4.13 -8.02 12.52
CA PHE A 75 -3.76 -6.75 13.16
C PHE A 75 -2.25 -6.48 13.01
N HIS A 76 -1.41 -7.51 13.17
CA HIS A 76 0.03 -7.38 13.01
C HIS A 76 0.41 -7.01 11.57
N ALA A 77 -0.15 -7.73 10.58
CA ALA A 77 0.07 -7.45 9.17
C ALA A 77 -0.38 -6.03 8.76
N LEU A 78 -1.50 -5.53 9.32
CA LEU A 78 -1.92 -4.14 9.12
C LEU A 78 -0.93 -3.12 9.70
N CYS A 79 -0.36 -3.42 10.87
CA CYS A 79 0.66 -2.58 11.49
C CYS A 79 1.92 -2.51 10.62
N GLU A 80 2.45 -3.66 10.20
CA GLU A 80 3.64 -3.72 9.33
C GLU A 80 3.41 -2.97 8.02
N MET A 81 2.25 -3.19 7.39
CA MET A 81 1.92 -2.53 6.14
C MET A 81 1.81 -1.01 6.30
N ALA A 82 1.20 -0.53 7.39
CA ALA A 82 1.11 0.90 7.66
C ALA A 82 2.49 1.54 7.94
N ASP A 83 3.40 0.82 8.60
CA ASP A 83 4.77 1.26 8.86
C ASP A 83 5.60 1.34 7.56
N LEU A 84 5.52 0.31 6.73
CA LEU A 84 6.16 0.27 5.40
C LEU A 84 5.68 1.42 4.50
N ILE A 85 4.37 1.70 4.50
CA ILE A 85 3.79 2.81 3.75
C ILE A 85 4.26 4.16 4.29
N ASP A 86 4.31 4.33 5.62
CA ASP A 86 4.79 5.56 6.26
C ASP A 86 6.25 5.80 5.88
N GLU A 87 7.13 4.79 5.97
CA GLU A 87 8.53 4.89 5.54
C GLU A 87 8.64 5.29 4.06
N LEU A 88 7.78 4.74 3.20
CA LEU A 88 7.80 5.06 1.76
C LEU A 88 7.30 6.47 1.45
N VAL A 89 6.36 6.99 2.24
CA VAL A 89 5.82 8.35 2.12
C VAL A 89 6.78 9.38 2.72
N GLU A 90 7.39 9.07 3.87
CA GLU A 90 8.41 9.88 4.55
C GLU A 90 9.74 9.93 3.79
N ARG A 91 9.98 8.95 2.91
CA ARG A 91 10.99 9.02 1.86
C ARG A 91 10.34 9.45 0.55
N PRO A 92 9.92 10.72 0.38
CA PRO A 92 9.59 11.21 -0.94
C PRO A 92 10.91 11.21 -1.71
N ALA A 93 11.14 10.15 -2.50
CA ALA A 93 12.01 10.26 -3.65
C ALA A 93 11.50 11.52 -4.34
N ARG A 94 12.37 12.54 -4.36
CA ARG A 94 12.15 13.75 -5.12
C ARG A 94 11.57 13.28 -6.42
N THR A 95 10.28 13.56 -6.62
CA THR A 95 9.63 13.38 -7.90
C THR A 95 10.37 14.35 -8.80
N VAL A 96 11.48 13.89 -9.38
CA VAL A 96 12.00 14.44 -10.62
C VAL A 96 10.80 14.28 -11.52
N ARG A 97 10.11 15.40 -11.73
CA ARG A 97 9.22 15.59 -12.86
C ARG A 97 10.01 15.11 -14.07
N LEU A 98 9.82 13.85 -14.47
CA LEU A 98 9.95 13.46 -15.85
C LEU A 98 8.82 14.21 -16.56
N MET A 99 9.06 15.51 -16.77
CA MET A 99 8.48 16.19 -17.91
C MET A 99 8.99 15.40 -19.10
N ALA A 100 8.07 14.62 -19.68
CA ALA A 100 8.13 14.33 -21.08
C ALA A 100 8.35 15.66 -21.82
N VAL A 101 9.53 15.84 -22.37
CA VAL A 101 9.64 16.49 -23.68
C VAL A 101 10.63 15.66 -24.46
N GLY A 102 10.07 14.73 -25.22
CA GLY A 102 10.75 14.29 -26.42
C GLY A 102 10.87 15.51 -27.33
N ASP A 103 12.09 15.85 -27.71
CA ASP A 103 12.43 15.93 -29.12
C ASP A 103 13.94 15.69 -29.27
N VAL A 104 14.26 14.83 -30.23
CA VAL A 104 15.60 14.37 -30.61
C VAL A 104 16.11 15.31 -31.74
N PRO A 105 17.40 15.32 -32.10
CA PRO A 105 18.15 16.48 -32.59
C PRO A 105 18.15 16.64 -34.12
N GLU A 106 18.48 17.85 -34.59
CA GLU A 106 19.36 18.14 -35.74
C GLU A 106 20.16 19.42 -35.51
#